data_AF-D6SSZ3-F1
#
_entry.id   AF-D6SSZ3-F1
#
_cell.length_a   1.000
_cell.length_b   1.000
_cell.length_c   1.000
_cell.angle_alpha   90.00
_cell.angle_beta   90.00
_cell.angle_gamma   90.00
#
_symmetry.space_group_name_H-M   'P 1'
#
loop_
_entity.id
_entity.type
_entity.pdbx_description
1 polymer ?
#
loop_
_entity_poly.entity_id
_entity_poly.type
_entity_poly.pdbx_seq_one_letter_code
_entity_poly.pdbx_strand_id
1 'polypeptide(L)'
;MSTTYPKAQRLSIGYDPREDRLILTGHLQTGEDREAMITRRLLSRLLDKMSSELSSTHPAAERSPDPDEVLQMEHIAAVTQGRSEQSSSEASQEKAAVKKYLAVEAQVETQDEHLILGLIAEDKTPITGIKLSRAKAHQVLRMLMEQAGKAEWELEQKAAWMQPMKYGKGAG
;
A
#
# COMPACT_ATOMS: atom_id res chain seq x y z
N MET A 1 18.87 6.90 12.21
CA MET A 1 19.23 5.48 12.47
C MET A 1 18.72 4.68 11.28
N SER A 2 19.56 3.91 10.59
CA SER A 2 19.12 3.08 9.47
C SER A 2 18.51 1.78 10.01
N THR A 3 17.19 1.71 10.09
CA THR A 3 16.48 0.47 10.44
C THR A 3 16.62 -0.52 9.29
N THR A 4 17.19 -1.69 9.53
CA THR A 4 17.33 -2.75 8.51
C THR A 4 16.09 -3.64 8.53
N TYR A 5 15.37 -3.66 7.42
CA TYR A 5 14.15 -4.46 7.26
C TYR A 5 14.40 -5.80 6.57
N PRO A 6 13.70 -6.88 6.96
CA PRO A 6 13.58 -8.10 6.16
C PRO A 6 12.95 -7.77 4.81
N LYS A 7 13.68 -8.03 3.71
CA LYS A 7 13.28 -7.63 2.36
C LYS A 7 12.17 -8.54 1.82
N ALA A 8 11.00 -7.97 1.57
CA ALA A 8 9.91 -8.62 0.84
C ALA A 8 10.09 -8.49 -0.67
N GLN A 9 9.76 -9.55 -1.40
CA GLN A 9 9.63 -9.55 -2.86
C GLN A 9 8.21 -9.18 -3.30
N ARG A 10 7.22 -9.56 -2.49
CA ARG A 10 5.80 -9.36 -2.80
C ARG A 10 5.01 -9.11 -1.52
N LEU A 11 3.95 -8.33 -1.64
CA LEU A 11 2.94 -8.17 -0.60
C LEU A 11 1.64 -8.87 -1.00
N SER A 12 0.96 -9.44 -0.02
CA SER A 12 -0.46 -9.79 -0.08
C SER A 12 -1.21 -9.00 0.99
N ILE A 13 -2.46 -8.63 0.72
CA ILE A 13 -3.26 -7.83 1.64
C ILE A 13 -4.62 -8.51 1.81
N GLY A 14 -4.99 -8.76 3.06
CA GLY A 14 -6.28 -9.32 3.46
C GLY A 14 -6.88 -8.56 4.63
N TYR A 15 -8.08 -8.95 5.03
CA TYR A 15 -8.77 -8.42 6.20
C TYR A 15 -9.23 -9.59 7.06
N ASP A 16 -8.96 -9.51 8.36
CA ASP A 16 -9.47 -10.44 9.37
C ASP A 16 -10.67 -9.79 10.08
N PRO A 17 -11.92 -10.25 9.81
CA PRO A 17 -13.11 -9.71 10.45
C PRO A 17 -13.23 -10.08 11.93
N ARG A 18 -12.52 -11.10 12.41
CA ARG A 18 -12.60 -11.54 13.81
C ARG A 18 -11.82 -10.60 14.72
N GLU A 19 -10.67 -10.14 14.25
CA GLU A 19 -9.81 -9.22 15.01
C GLU A 19 -10.02 -7.75 14.61
N ASP A 20 -10.87 -7.50 13.61
CA ASP A 20 -11.07 -6.20 12.95
C ASP A 20 -9.73 -5.56 12.56
N ARG A 21 -8.95 -6.30 11.77
CA ARG A 21 -7.57 -5.91 11.40
C ARG A 21 -7.27 -6.20 9.94
N LEU A 22 -6.52 -5.29 9.34
CA LEU A 22 -5.96 -5.48 8.01
C LEU A 22 -4.67 -6.27 8.13
N ILE A 23 -4.51 -7.31 7.32
CA ILE A 23 -3.35 -8.20 7.34
C ILE A 23 -2.51 -7.91 6.11
N LEU A 24 -1.27 -7.48 6.31
CA LEU A 24 -0.29 -7.34 5.24
C LEU A 24 0.75 -8.45 5.39
N THR A 25 0.77 -9.36 4.42
CA THR A 25 1.74 -10.46 4.36
C THR A 25 2.91 -10.07 3.48
N GLY A 26 4.09 -9.96 4.06
CA GLY A 26 5.35 -9.83 3.33
C GLY A 26 5.92 -11.20 2.99
N HIS A 27 5.98 -11.51 1.70
CA HIS A 27 6.67 -12.70 1.19
C HIS A 27 8.16 -12.36 1.04
N LEU A 28 8.99 -12.84 1.96
CA LEU A 28 10.39 -12.45 2.06
C LEU A 28 11.26 -13.13 1.00
N GLN A 29 12.38 -12.49 0.65
CA GLN A 29 13.39 -13.06 -0.25
C GLN A 29 13.97 -14.39 0.24
N THR A 30 13.90 -14.64 1.55
CA THR A 30 14.35 -15.87 2.19
C THR A 30 13.35 -17.03 2.05
N GLY A 31 12.15 -16.80 1.52
CA GLY A 31 11.06 -17.77 1.46
C GLY A 31 10.17 -17.81 2.72
N GLU A 32 10.48 -17.02 3.75
CA GLU A 32 9.62 -16.85 4.93
C GLU A 32 8.46 -15.89 4.63
N ASP A 33 7.27 -16.18 5.16
CA ASP A 33 6.15 -15.24 5.21
C ASP A 33 6.08 -14.57 6.58
N ARG A 34 5.81 -13.26 6.60
CA ARG A 34 5.50 -12.51 7.83
C ARG A 34 4.21 -11.71 7.67
N GLU A 35 3.34 -11.81 8.66
CA GLU A 35 2.08 -11.08 8.71
C GLU A 35 2.19 -9.88 9.66
N ALA A 36 1.91 -8.69 9.13
CA ALA A 36 1.71 -7.48 9.89
C ALA A 36 0.21 -7.23 10.05
N MET A 37 -0.27 -7.22 11.29
CA MET A 37 -1.62 -6.80 11.64
C MET A 37 -1.65 -5.28 11.77
N ILE A 38 -2.43 -4.63 10.92
CA ILE A 38 -2.53 -3.18 10.79
C ILE A 38 -3.87 -2.73 11.36
N THR A 39 -3.81 -1.77 12.28
CA THR A 39 -5.00 -1.12 12.86
C THR A 39 -5.56 -0.05 11.91
N ARG A 40 -6.85 0.27 12.05
CA ARG A 40 -7.50 1.37 11.33
C ARG A 40 -6.71 2.69 11.39
N ARG A 41 -6.21 3.06 12.57
CA ARG A 41 -5.42 4.28 12.79
C ARG A 41 -4.07 4.25 12.07
N LEU A 42 -3.36 3.12 12.14
CA LEU A 42 -2.08 2.98 11.46
C LEU A 42 -2.26 3.02 9.94
N LEU A 43 -3.32 2.38 9.44
CA LEU A 43 -3.65 2.41 8.02
C LEU A 43 -3.94 3.81 7.50
N SER A 44 -4.75 4.60 8.21
CA SER A 44 -5.03 5.99 7.83
C SER A 44 -3.74 6.80 7.70
N ARG A 45 -2.82 6.68 8.66
CA ARG A 45 -1.51 7.36 8.61
C ARG A 45 -0.63 6.86 7.46
N LEU A 46 -0.65 5.56 7.19
CA LEU A 46 0.10 4.96 6.09
C LEU A 46 -0.41 5.47 4.74
N LEU A 47 -1.72 5.50 4.53
CA LEU A 47 -2.32 6.01 3.29
C LEU A 47 -1.97 7.49 3.08
N ASP A 48 -2.09 8.31 4.13
CA ASP A 48 -1.73 9.73 4.08
C ASP A 48 -0.26 9.91 3.68
N LYS A 49 0.64 9.15 4.32
CA LYS A 49 2.07 9.25 4.06
C LYS A 49 2.44 8.77 2.66
N MET A 50 1.91 7.62 2.21
CA MET A 50 2.13 7.12 0.85
C MET A 50 1.63 8.11 -0.20
N SER A 51 0.44 8.69 0.01
CA SER A 51 -0.09 9.71 -0.89
C SER A 51 0.77 10.96 -0.93
N SER A 52 1.21 11.45 0.23
CA SER A 52 2.10 12.62 0.32
C SER A 52 3.41 12.38 -0.42
N GLU A 53 4.06 11.24 -0.23
CA GLU A 53 5.32 10.90 -0.89
C GLU A 53 5.16 10.75 -2.41
N LEU A 54 4.07 10.13 -2.87
CA LEU A 54 3.77 10.03 -4.30
C LEU A 54 3.52 11.41 -4.91
N SER A 55 2.88 12.31 -4.18
CA SER A 55 2.61 13.68 -4.63
C SER A 55 3.88 14.52 -4.71
N SER A 56 4.75 14.43 -3.69
CA SER A 56 5.98 15.23 -3.61
C SER A 56 7.08 14.80 -4.58
N THR A 57 7.01 13.59 -5.13
CA THR A 57 8.05 12.99 -5.99
C THR A 57 7.64 12.94 -7.46
N HIS A 58 6.59 13.70 -7.82
CA HIS A 58 5.99 13.65 -9.12
C HIS A 58 6.92 14.28 -10.21
N PRO A 59 7.35 13.54 -11.25
CA PRO A 59 8.29 14.05 -12.26
C PRO A 59 7.77 15.24 -13.07
N ALA A 60 6.45 15.33 -13.26
CA ALA A 60 5.79 16.45 -13.94
C ALA A 60 5.16 17.51 -12.99
N ALA A 61 5.38 17.45 -11.66
CA ALA A 61 4.79 18.44 -10.75
C ALA A 61 5.31 19.85 -11.01
N GLU A 62 6.51 19.98 -11.58
CA GLU A 62 7.04 21.27 -12.03
C GLU A 62 6.38 21.80 -13.31
N ARG A 63 5.64 20.96 -14.04
CA ARG A 63 5.16 21.25 -15.41
C ARG A 63 3.64 21.21 -15.57
N SER A 64 2.91 20.65 -14.61
CA SER A 64 1.44 20.58 -14.66
C SER A 64 0.81 21.67 -13.80
N PRO A 65 -0.19 22.42 -14.32
CA PRO A 65 -0.99 23.34 -13.51
C PRO A 65 -1.91 22.60 -12.52
N ASP A 66 -2.19 21.31 -12.75
CA ASP A 66 -2.96 20.45 -11.85
C ASP A 66 -2.17 19.14 -11.56
N PRO A 67 -1.49 19.02 -10.42
CA PRO A 67 -0.76 17.82 -10.05
C PRO A 67 -1.67 16.64 -9.64
N ASP A 68 -2.90 16.93 -9.18
CA ASP A 68 -3.84 15.90 -8.76
C ASP A 68 -4.40 15.14 -9.96
N GLU A 69 -4.67 15.82 -11.07
CA GLU A 69 -5.08 15.19 -12.33
C GLU A 69 -4.02 14.19 -12.82
N VAL A 70 -2.74 14.55 -12.78
CA VAL A 70 -1.67 13.67 -13.25
C VAL A 70 -1.49 12.46 -12.32
N LEU A 71 -1.53 12.66 -11.00
CA LEU A 71 -1.50 11.57 -10.02
C LEU A 71 -2.65 10.58 -10.23
N GLN A 72 -3.83 11.09 -10.56
CA GLN A 72 -4.99 10.26 -10.88
C GLN A 72 -4.75 9.45 -12.16
N MET A 73 -4.20 10.06 -13.22
CA MET A 73 -3.87 9.34 -14.46
C MET A 73 -2.84 8.22 -14.20
N GLU A 74 -1.79 8.50 -13.42
CA GLU A 74 -0.79 7.51 -13.03
C GLU A 74 -1.42 6.36 -12.23
N HIS A 75 -2.32 6.68 -11.30
CA HIS A 75 -3.06 5.69 -10.56
C HIS A 75 -3.90 4.80 -11.49
N ILE A 76 -4.68 5.39 -12.39
CA ILE A 76 -5.50 4.67 -13.37
C ILE A 76 -4.62 3.76 -14.24
N ALA A 77 -3.49 4.26 -14.75
CA ALA A 77 -2.56 3.49 -15.57
C ALA A 77 -1.97 2.30 -14.79
N ALA A 78 -1.50 2.51 -13.56
CA ALA A 78 -0.94 1.46 -12.73
C ALA A 78 -1.97 0.37 -12.36
N VAL A 79 -3.21 0.80 -12.12
CA VAL A 79 -4.33 -0.07 -11.76
C VAL A 79 -4.80 -0.92 -12.93
N THR A 80 -4.87 -0.34 -14.13
CA THR A 80 -5.28 -1.06 -15.35
C THR A 80 -4.23 -2.07 -15.79
N GLN A 81 -2.94 -1.73 -15.72
CA GLN A 81 -1.85 -2.66 -16.02
C GLN A 81 -1.80 -3.85 -15.03
N GLY A 82 -2.02 -3.60 -13.74
CA GLY A 82 -1.96 -4.65 -12.71
C GLY A 82 -3.09 -5.69 -12.77
N ARG A 83 -4.23 -5.36 -13.40
CA ARG A 83 -5.34 -6.31 -13.57
C ARG A 83 -5.01 -7.45 -14.54
N SER A 84 -4.07 -7.24 -15.46
CA SER A 84 -3.66 -8.24 -16.46
C SER A 84 -2.77 -9.34 -15.88
N GLU A 85 -2.11 -9.08 -14.75
CA GLU A 85 -1.15 -10.00 -14.12
C GLU A 85 -1.75 -10.81 -12.96
N GLN A 86 -3.02 -10.59 -12.62
CA GLN A 86 -3.70 -11.27 -11.53
C GLN A 86 -4.32 -12.61 -12.00
N SER A 87 -3.46 -13.51 -12.49
CA SER A 87 -3.83 -14.90 -12.76
C SER A 87 -3.20 -15.81 -11.70
N SER A 88 -4.06 -16.33 -10.82
CA SER A 88 -3.97 -17.65 -10.16
C SER A 88 -2.60 -18.17 -9.73
N SER A 89 -2.40 -18.27 -8.41
CA SER A 89 -1.65 -19.38 -7.79
C SER A 89 -1.96 -19.44 -6.29
N GLU A 90 -3.11 -19.99 -5.94
CA GLU A 90 -3.30 -20.63 -4.62
C GLU A 90 -2.83 -22.08 -4.77
N ALA A 91 -1.52 -22.28 -4.65
CA ALA A 91 -0.98 -23.60 -4.35
C ALA A 91 -0.98 -23.74 -2.82
N SER A 92 -1.88 -24.58 -2.30
CA SER A 92 -1.83 -25.03 -0.91
C SER A 92 -0.60 -25.90 -0.68
N GLN A 93 0.55 -25.25 -0.46
CA GLN A 93 1.66 -25.86 0.24
C GLN A 93 1.38 -25.75 1.74
N GLU A 94 1.64 -26.83 2.49
CA GLU A 94 1.67 -26.80 3.96
C GLU A 94 2.60 -25.67 4.41
N LYS A 95 2.01 -24.51 4.70
CA LYS A 95 2.74 -23.33 5.14
C LYS A 95 3.24 -23.60 6.55
N ALA A 96 4.56 -23.50 6.71
CA ALA A 96 5.17 -23.26 8.01
C ALA A 96 4.40 -22.13 8.72
N ALA A 97 4.29 -22.21 10.05
CA ALA A 97 3.54 -21.24 10.84
C ALA A 97 4.02 -19.81 10.52
N VAL A 98 3.14 -19.01 9.91
CA VAL A 98 3.43 -17.64 9.50
C VAL A 98 3.60 -16.79 10.76
N LYS A 99 4.74 -16.11 10.90
CA LYS A 99 4.98 -15.24 12.06
C LYS A 99 4.09 -14.01 11.95
N LYS A 100 3.28 -13.77 12.99
CA LYS A 100 2.34 -12.64 13.07
C LYS A 100 2.86 -11.59 14.03
N TYR A 101 2.73 -10.33 13.64
CA TYR A 101 3.19 -9.18 14.40
C TYR A 101 2.10 -8.11 14.41
N LEU A 102 1.89 -7.45 15.56
CA LEU A 102 1.11 -6.21 15.59
C LEU A 102 1.99 -5.06 15.11
N ALA A 103 1.67 -4.50 13.96
CA ALA A 103 2.37 -3.32 13.47
C ALA A 103 1.89 -2.08 14.24
N VAL A 104 2.84 -1.32 14.78
CA VAL A 104 2.57 -0.06 15.48
C VAL A 104 3.09 1.15 14.71
N GLU A 105 4.05 0.93 13.81
CA GLU A 105 4.68 1.95 13.01
C GLU A 105 4.84 1.47 11.57
N ALA A 106 4.61 2.40 10.64
CA ALA A 106 4.85 2.22 9.22
C ALA A 106 5.71 3.39 8.75
N GLN A 107 6.87 3.08 8.19
CA GLN A 107 7.78 4.05 7.60
C GLN A 107 7.63 4.02 6.10
N VAL A 108 7.54 5.20 5.50
CA VAL A 108 7.48 5.38 4.06
C VAL A 108 8.46 6.48 3.70
N GLU A 109 9.42 6.13 2.87
CA GLU A 109 10.45 7.05 2.41
C GLU A 109 10.64 6.86 0.90
N THR A 110 10.85 7.96 0.19
CA THR A 110 11.30 7.91 -1.19
C THR A 110 12.81 7.82 -1.23
N GLN A 111 13.35 6.83 -1.92
CA GLN A 111 14.77 6.69 -2.22
C GLN A 111 14.94 6.46 -3.73
N ASP A 112 15.71 7.36 -4.35
CA ASP A 112 15.81 7.47 -5.81
C ASP A 112 14.40 7.63 -6.44
N GLU A 113 13.99 6.68 -7.29
CA GLU A 113 12.67 6.63 -7.94
C GLU A 113 11.72 5.60 -7.31
N HIS A 114 12.02 5.14 -6.10
CA HIS A 114 11.26 4.08 -5.43
C HIS A 114 10.73 4.51 -4.08
N LEU A 115 9.55 4.00 -3.75
CA LEU A 115 8.97 4.12 -2.43
C LEU A 115 9.41 2.92 -1.58
N ILE A 116 10.03 3.18 -0.44
CA ILE A 116 10.39 2.15 0.54
C ILE A 116 9.31 2.14 1.62
N LEU A 117 8.58 1.03 1.72
CA LEU A 117 7.61 0.79 2.79
C LEU A 117 8.23 -0.17 3.81
N GLY A 118 8.35 0.25 5.06
CA GLY A 118 8.79 -0.56 6.19
C GLY A 118 7.71 -0.65 7.27
N LEU A 119 7.57 -1.82 7.90
CA LEU A 119 6.64 -2.04 9.02
C LEU A 119 7.41 -2.48 10.26
N ILE A 120 7.06 -1.92 11.41
CA ILE A 120 7.72 -2.16 12.69
C ILE A 120 6.67 -2.59 13.74
N ALA A 121 7.02 -3.61 14.52
CA ALA A 121 6.22 -4.11 15.62
C ALA A 121 6.41 -3.30 16.92
N GLU A 122 5.56 -3.54 17.92
CA GLU A 122 5.60 -2.82 19.21
C GLU A 122 6.94 -2.92 19.94
N ASP A 123 7.58 -4.08 19.85
CA ASP A 123 8.91 -4.37 20.39
C ASP A 123 10.07 -3.78 19.57
N LYS A 124 9.75 -2.92 18.59
CA LYS A 124 10.65 -2.32 17.59
C LYS A 124 11.27 -3.34 16.63
N THR A 125 10.75 -4.58 16.58
CA THR A 125 11.19 -5.57 15.60
C THR A 125 10.76 -5.15 14.19
N PRO A 126 11.68 -5.01 13.22
CA PRO A 126 11.33 -4.79 11.84
C PRO A 126 10.60 -6.02 11.29
N ILE A 127 9.34 -5.84 10.88
CA ILE A 127 8.48 -6.93 10.40
C ILE A 127 8.86 -7.25 8.95
N THR A 128 8.79 -6.26 8.07
CA THR A 128 9.09 -6.39 6.65
C THR A 128 9.37 -5.03 6.05
N GLY A 129 10.15 -5.01 4.95
CA GLY A 129 10.37 -3.84 4.12
C GLY A 129 10.29 -4.22 2.65
N ILE A 130 9.60 -3.40 1.85
CA ILE A 130 9.50 -3.60 0.40
C ILE A 130 9.89 -2.33 -0.35
N LYS A 131 10.65 -2.51 -1.44
CA LYS A 131 10.94 -1.47 -2.42
C LYS A 131 9.87 -1.53 -3.51
N LEU A 132 9.14 -0.44 -3.68
CA LEU A 132 8.04 -0.31 -4.64
C LEU A 132 8.44 0.67 -5.73
N SER A 133 8.23 0.28 -7.00
CA SER A 133 8.15 1.29 -8.06
C SER A 133 6.92 2.18 -7.83
N ARG A 134 6.91 3.37 -8.43
CA ARG A 134 5.75 4.28 -8.38
C ARG A 134 4.45 3.58 -8.76
N ALA A 135 4.44 2.85 -9.88
CA ALA A 135 3.28 2.05 -10.30
C ALA A 135 2.86 1.02 -9.24
N LYS A 136 3.81 0.30 -8.64
CA LYS A 136 3.49 -0.68 -7.58
C LYS A 136 2.95 -0.01 -6.32
N ALA A 137 3.44 1.17 -5.97
CA ALA A 137 2.93 1.95 -4.85
C ALA A 137 1.46 2.36 -5.05
N HIS A 138 1.06 2.83 -6.24
CA HIS A 138 -0.34 3.09 -6.56
C HIS A 138 -1.22 1.83 -6.47
N GLN A 139 -0.71 0.68 -6.93
CA GLN A 139 -1.43 -0.60 -6.79
C GLN A 139 -1.62 -1.01 -5.32
N VAL A 140 -0.56 -0.91 -4.51
CA VAL A 140 -0.63 -1.21 -3.07
C VAL A 140 -1.62 -0.29 -2.37
N LEU A 141 -1.56 1.01 -2.66
CA LEU A 141 -2.47 1.99 -2.10
C LEU A 141 -3.94 1.68 -2.46
N ARG A 142 -4.23 1.32 -3.72
CA ARG A 142 -5.57 0.84 -4.11
C ARG A 142 -6.00 -0.37 -3.29
N MET A 143 -5.16 -1.41 -3.21
CA MET A 143 -5.50 -2.64 -2.49
C MET A 143 -5.78 -2.39 -1.01
N LEU A 144 -5.00 -1.50 -0.37
CA LEU A 144 -5.22 -1.07 1.01
C LEU A 144 -6.58 -0.37 1.18
N MET A 145 -6.93 0.54 0.26
CA MET A 145 -8.23 1.22 0.28
C MET A 145 -9.40 0.27 0.04
N GLU A 146 -9.26 -0.69 -0.89
CA GLU A 146 -10.29 -1.71 -1.15
C GLU A 146 -10.56 -2.56 0.08
N GLN A 147 -9.53 -2.94 0.83
CA GLN A 147 -9.69 -3.71 2.05
C GLN A 147 -10.25 -2.87 3.20
N ALA A 148 -9.85 -1.59 3.31
CA ALA A 148 -10.48 -0.67 4.26
C ALA A 148 -11.98 -0.48 3.98
N GLY A 149 -12.36 -0.46 2.69
CA GLY A 149 -13.77 -0.44 2.28
C GLY A 149 -14.52 -1.71 2.65
N LYS A 150 -13.92 -2.89 2.45
CA LYS A 150 -14.50 -4.18 2.89
C LYS A 150 -14.65 -4.28 4.41
N ALA A 151 -13.76 -3.64 5.14
CA ALA A 151 -13.79 -3.54 6.61
C ALA A 151 -14.76 -2.47 7.11
N GLU A 152 -15.43 -1.73 6.22
CA GLU A 152 -16.34 -0.61 6.56
C GLU A 152 -15.65 0.45 7.44
N TRP A 153 -14.33 0.60 7.31
CA TRP A 153 -13.56 1.53 8.14
C TRP A 153 -13.73 3.00 7.76
N GLU A 154 -14.51 3.31 6.72
CA GLU A 154 -14.86 4.67 6.30
C GLU A 154 -13.70 5.66 6.50
N LEU A 155 -12.53 5.33 5.94
CA LEU A 155 -11.36 6.17 6.11
C LEU A 155 -11.58 7.46 5.31
N GLU A 156 -11.46 8.61 5.98
CA GLU A 156 -11.45 9.91 5.29
C GLU A 156 -10.35 9.89 4.24
N GLN A 157 -10.75 9.94 2.96
CA GLN A 157 -9.81 9.98 1.85
C GLN A 157 -9.24 11.38 1.75
N LYS A 158 -8.00 11.56 2.23
CA LYS A 158 -7.38 12.89 2.27
C LYS A 158 -6.74 13.34 0.95
N ALA A 159 -6.59 12.44 -0.02
CA ALA A 159 -6.07 12.80 -1.34
C ALA A 159 -7.17 12.75 -2.39
N ALA A 160 -7.51 13.92 -2.93
CA ALA A 160 -8.61 14.11 -3.88
C ALA A 160 -8.43 13.28 -5.16
N TRP A 161 -7.19 13.13 -5.64
CA TRP A 161 -6.85 12.35 -6.83
C TRP A 161 -7.18 10.85 -6.71
N MET A 162 -7.30 10.32 -5.48
CA MET A 162 -7.68 8.92 -5.26
C MET A 162 -9.17 8.65 -5.50
N GLN A 163 -10.00 9.69 -5.56
CA GLN A 163 -11.40 9.53 -5.96
C GLN A 163 -11.46 9.40 -7.48
N PRO A 164 -12.27 8.49 -8.05
CA PRO A 164 -12.56 8.56 -9.47
C PRO A 164 -13.23 9.93 -9.77
N MET A 165 -12.71 10.67 -10.75
CA MET A 165 -13.33 11.92 -11.20
C MET A 165 -14.81 11.65 -11.47
N LYS A 166 -15.69 12.26 -10.67
CA LYS A 166 -17.11 12.31 -10.99
C LYS A 166 -17.23 13.24 -12.19
N TYR A 167 -17.23 12.69 -13.41
CA TYR A 167 -17.68 13.42 -14.58
C TYR A 167 -19.14 13.80 -14.39
N GLY A 168 -19.36 14.98 -13.81
CA GLY A 168 -20.65 15.59 -13.62
C GLY A 168 -21.11 16.25 -14.92
N LYS A 169 -21.82 15.48 -15.74
CA LYS A 169 -23.09 15.86 -16.37
C LYS A 169 -23.23 17.36 -16.72
N GLY A 170 -22.50 17.80 -17.74
CA GLY A 170 -22.67 19.10 -18.39
C GLY A 170 -23.20 18.95 -19.82
N ALA A 171 -24.41 18.41 -19.97
CA ALA A 171 -25.19 18.49 -21.19
C ALA A 171 -26.66 18.49 -20.79
N GLY A 172 -27.19 19.69 -20.61
CA GLY A 172 -28.60 20.02 -20.42
C GLY A 172 -28.83 21.38 -21.04
#